data_AF-A0A522S8H9-F1
#
_entry.id   AF-A0A522S8H9-F1
#
_cell.length_a   1.000
_cell.length_b   1.000
_cell.length_c   1.000
_cell.angle_alpha   90.00
_cell.angle_beta   90.00
_cell.angle_gamma   90.00
#
_symmetry.space_group_name_H-M   'P 1'
#
loop_
_entity.id
_entity.type
_entity.pdbx_description
1 polymer ?
#
loop_
_entity_poly.entity_id
_entity_poly.type
_entity_poly.pdbx_seq_one_letter_code
_entity_poly.pdbx_strand_id
1 'polypeptide(L)'
;MKKILKYVFVDIIQNKVVIIYTVVLLIISLSLFNLETSSSKGLVSLMNLVLLLVPLICIIFSTIYIYNSAEFIELLISQPLKRNTLWLSLFGGLSSSLSLAFLTGVGLP
;
A
#
# COMPACT_ATOMS: atom_id res chain seq x y z
N MET A 1 6.44 -6.50 -21.26
CA MET A 1 5.60 -6.71 -20.05
C MET A 1 6.40 -6.62 -18.76
N LYS A 2 7.46 -7.45 -18.54
CA LYS A 2 8.28 -7.39 -17.31
C LYS A 2 9.00 -6.05 -17.04
N LYS A 3 9.44 -5.32 -18.08
CA LYS A 3 10.12 -4.02 -17.91
C LYS A 3 9.19 -2.92 -17.38
N ILE A 4 7.98 -2.79 -17.92
CA ILE A 4 6.99 -1.78 -17.49
C ILE A 4 6.56 -2.07 -16.05
N LEU A 5 6.29 -3.35 -15.74
CA LEU A 5 5.94 -3.78 -14.39
C LEU A 5 7.07 -3.49 -13.38
N LYS A 6 8.34 -3.68 -13.78
CA LYS A 6 9.51 -3.30 -12.98
C LYS A 6 9.62 -1.79 -12.76
N TYR A 7 9.36 -0.96 -13.77
CA TYR A 7 9.40 0.49 -13.62
C TYR A 7 8.29 1.00 -12.70
N VAL A 8 7.06 0.51 -12.87
CA VAL A 8 5.93 0.84 -11.98
C VAL A 8 6.22 0.39 -10.55
N PHE A 9 6.79 -0.81 -10.35
CA PHE A 9 7.19 -1.27 -9.02
C PHE A 9 8.27 -0.40 -8.37
N VAL A 10 9.30 -0.03 -9.12
CA VAL A 10 10.39 0.82 -8.61
C VAL A 10 9.86 2.23 -8.28
N ASP A 11 8.93 2.74 -9.08
CA ASP A 11 8.30 4.04 -8.88
C ASP A 11 7.39 4.04 -7.62
N ILE A 12 6.65 2.94 -7.38
CA ILE A 12 5.84 2.76 -6.16
C ILE A 12 6.73 2.61 -4.92
N ILE A 13 7.84 1.87 -5.01
CA ILE A 13 8.79 1.68 -3.90
C ILE A 13 9.58 2.97 -3.59
N GLN A 14 9.90 3.78 -4.59
CA GLN A 14 10.52 5.10 -4.38
C GLN A 14 9.53 6.15 -3.87
N ASN A 15 8.23 5.87 -3.94
CA ASN A 15 7.22 6.77 -3.40
C ASN A 15 7.28 6.75 -1.86
N LYS A 16 7.87 7.82 -1.29
CA LYS A 16 8.05 8.03 0.16
C LYS A 16 6.76 7.82 0.98
N VAL A 17 5.60 7.94 0.35
CA VAL A 17 4.30 7.74 0.99
C VAL A 17 4.09 6.29 1.45
N VAL A 18 4.59 5.27 0.74
CA VAL A 18 4.50 3.87 1.17
C VAL A 18 5.34 3.62 2.43
N ILE A 19 6.52 4.24 2.50
CA ILE A 19 7.40 4.17 3.67
C ILE A 19 6.74 4.86 4.87
N ILE A 20 6.17 6.05 4.67
CA ILE A 20 5.42 6.76 5.72
C ILE A 20 4.26 5.89 6.23
N TYR A 21 3.52 5.23 5.33
CA TYR A 21 2.43 4.34 5.72
C TYR A 21 2.91 3.16 6.57
N THR A 22 4.01 2.50 6.18
CA THR A 22 4.60 1.41 6.99
C THR A 22 5.03 1.87 8.38
N VAL A 23 5.64 3.06 8.48
CA VAL A 23 6.09 3.61 9.76
C VAL A 23 4.91 3.97 10.65
N VAL A 24 3.85 4.57 10.11
CA VAL A 24 2.64 4.90 10.86
C VAL A 24 1.97 3.63 11.39
N LEU A 25 1.81 2.60 10.56
CA LEU A 25 1.26 1.32 11.00
C LEU A 25 2.09 0.69 12.12
N LEU A 26 3.41 0.70 11.98
CA LEU A 26 4.34 0.13 12.97
C LEU A 26 4.26 0.89 14.30
N ILE A 27 4.22 2.22 14.28
CA ILE A 27 4.08 3.02 15.51
C ILE A 27 2.74 2.70 16.20
N ILE A 28 1.65 2.60 15.44
CA ILE A 28 0.33 2.29 16.00
C ILE A 28 0.30 0.90 16.62
N SER A 29 0.81 -0.12 15.91
CA SER A 29 0.82 -1.50 16.41
C SER A 29 1.67 -1.65 17.68
N LEU A 30 2.86 -1.05 17.69
CA LEU A 30 3.80 -1.09 18.82
C LEU A 30 3.27 -0.30 20.03
N SER A 31 2.58 0.82 19.79
CA SER A 31 1.94 1.60 20.85
C SER A 31 0.79 0.82 21.50
N LEU A 32 -0.07 0.18 20.71
CA LEU A 32 -1.18 -0.62 21.22
C LEU A 32 -0.71 -1.81 22.06
N PHE A 33 0.31 -2.54 21.59
CA PHE A 33 0.86 -3.68 22.33
C PHE A 33 1.54 -3.25 23.64
N ASN A 34 2.21 -2.10 23.68
CA ASN A 34 2.86 -1.61 24.90
C ASN A 34 1.90 -0.98 25.92
N LEU A 35 0.76 -0.42 25.47
CA LEU A 35 -0.21 0.24 26.34
C LEU A 35 -1.18 -0.74 27.01
N GLU A 36 -1.38 -1.93 26.46
CA GLU A 36 -2.34 -2.90 26.98
C GLU A 36 -1.70 -3.93 27.93
N THR A 37 -2.35 -4.15 29.08
CA THR A 37 -1.84 -5.00 30.17
C THR A 37 -2.05 -6.50 29.93
N SER A 38 -2.88 -6.87 28.95
CA SER A 38 -3.19 -8.25 28.59
C SER A 38 -3.09 -8.43 27.08
N SER A 39 -2.23 -9.36 26.64
CA SER A 39 -1.97 -9.65 25.23
C SER A 39 -3.23 -10.00 24.41
N SER A 40 -4.22 -10.62 25.05
CA SER A 40 -5.50 -10.97 24.40
C SER A 40 -6.34 -9.74 24.05
N LYS A 41 -6.36 -8.71 24.91
CA LYS A 41 -7.06 -7.45 24.61
C LYS A 41 -6.32 -6.66 23.53
N GLY A 42 -4.97 -6.68 23.56
CA GLY A 42 -4.13 -5.97 22.58
C GLY A 42 -4.37 -6.49 21.16
N LEU A 43 -4.46 -7.80 21.00
CA LEU A 43 -4.80 -8.43 19.73
C LEU A 43 -6.20 -8.05 19.22
N VAL A 44 -7.21 -8.03 20.09
CA VAL A 44 -8.60 -7.66 19.71
C VAL A 44 -8.69 -6.19 19.31
N SER A 45 -8.02 -5.31 20.04
CA SER A 45 -7.93 -3.87 19.77
C SER A 45 -7.24 -3.61 18.43
N LEU A 46 -6.10 -4.27 18.21
CA LEU A 46 -5.34 -4.19 16.96
C LEU A 46 -6.12 -4.73 15.76
N MET A 47 -6.86 -5.83 15.91
CA MET A 47 -7.74 -6.37 14.86
C MET A 47 -8.82 -5.37 14.45
N ASN A 48 -9.51 -4.76 15.42
CA ASN A 48 -10.53 -3.75 15.15
C ASN A 48 -9.93 -2.52 14.45
N LEU A 49 -8.75 -2.11 14.88
CA LEU A 49 -8.06 -0.96 14.29
C LEU A 49 -7.65 -1.27 12.85
N VAL A 50 -7.08 -2.44 12.57
CA VAL A 50 -6.73 -2.91 11.22
C VAL A 50 -7.95 -2.96 10.30
N LEU A 51 -9.07 -3.51 10.77
CA LEU A 51 -10.31 -3.61 10.01
C LEU A 51 -10.84 -2.24 9.56
N LEU A 52 -10.60 -1.19 10.35
CA LEU A 52 -11.06 0.16 10.03
C LEU A 52 -10.03 0.95 9.21
N LEU A 53 -8.76 0.93 9.61
CA LEU A 53 -7.72 1.79 9.01
C LEU A 53 -7.18 1.25 7.69
N VAL A 54 -7.02 -0.07 7.54
CA VAL A 54 -6.42 -0.63 6.32
C VAL A 54 -7.28 -0.36 5.08
N PRO A 55 -8.61 -0.60 5.09
CA PRO A 55 -9.44 -0.28 3.92
C PRO A 55 -9.43 1.21 3.57
N LEU A 56 -9.48 2.07 4.59
CA LEU A 56 -9.46 3.52 4.41
C LEU A 56 -8.18 3.96 3.70
N ILE A 57 -7.03 3.47 4.16
CA ILE A 57 -5.73 3.83 3.59
C ILE A 57 -5.56 3.25 2.19
N CYS A 58 -6.00 2.02 1.95
CA CYS A 58 -5.99 1.42 0.62
C CYS A 58 -6.76 2.27 -0.40
N ILE A 59 -7.95 2.77 -0.04
CA ILE A 59 -8.78 3.60 -0.94
C ILE A 59 -8.10 4.94 -1.20
N ILE A 60 -7.70 5.65 -0.14
CA ILE A 60 -7.09 6.98 -0.24
C ILE A 60 -5.79 6.91 -1.03
N PHE A 61 -4.89 5.99 -0.69
CA PHE A 61 -3.59 5.86 -1.34
C PHE A 61 -3.72 5.47 -2.81
N SER A 62 -4.58 4.49 -3.13
CA SER A 62 -4.77 4.07 -4.52
C SER A 62 -5.32 5.21 -5.38
N THR A 63 -6.24 6.02 -4.82
CA THR A 63 -6.80 7.18 -5.50
C THR A 63 -5.73 8.24 -5.73
N ILE A 64 -5.01 8.65 -4.69
CA ILE A 64 -3.90 9.63 -4.80
C ILE A 64 -2.88 9.17 -5.84
N TYR A 65 -2.49 7.90 -5.82
CA TYR A 65 -1.50 7.37 -6.76
C TYR A 65 -1.98 7.47 -8.21
N ILE A 66 -3.23 7.09 -8.49
CA ILE A 66 -3.78 7.16 -9.86
C ILE A 66 -3.84 8.61 -10.33
N TYR A 67 -4.28 9.55 -9.48
CA TYR A 67 -4.35 10.97 -9.85
C TYR A 67 -2.97 11.58 -10.06
N ASN A 68 -2.00 11.28 -9.20
CA ASN A 68 -0.65 11.81 -9.31
C ASN A 68 0.13 11.21 -10.50
N SER A 69 -0.24 10.02 -10.96
CA SER A 69 0.37 9.35 -12.11
C SER A 69 -0.41 9.55 -13.42
N ALA A 70 -1.42 10.43 -13.45
CA ALA A 70 -2.27 10.63 -14.63
C ALA A 70 -1.47 10.97 -15.90
N GLU A 71 -0.51 11.91 -15.82
CA GLU A 71 0.35 12.29 -16.96
C GLU A 71 1.20 11.12 -17.47
N PHE A 72 1.70 10.27 -16.56
CA PHE A 72 2.45 9.07 -16.92
C PHE A 72 1.56 8.02 -17.59
N ILE A 73 0.34 7.83 -17.08
CA ILE A 73 -0.66 6.93 -17.66
C ILE A 73 -1.04 7.40 -19.08
N GLU A 74 -1.22 8.70 -19.30
CA GLU A 74 -1.48 9.28 -20.62
C GLU A 74 -0.34 9.02 -21.61
N LEU A 75 0.91 9.21 -21.18
CA LEU A 75 2.10 8.88 -21.97
C LEU A 75 2.20 7.39 -22.32
N LEU A 76 1.80 6.49 -21.42
CA LEU A 76 1.78 5.06 -21.70
C LEU A 76 0.69 4.66 -22.69
N ILE A 77 -0.45 5.36 -22.69
CA ILE A 77 -1.56 5.10 -23.63
C ILE A 77 -1.22 5.55 -25.05
N SER A 78 -0.33 6.53 -25.22
CA SER A 78 0.16 6.95 -26.55
C SER A 78 1.08 5.91 -27.20
N GLN A 79 1.65 5.01 -26.40
CA GLN A 79 2.43 3.87 -26.89
C GLN A 79 1.50 2.72 -27.32
N PRO A 80 1.93 1.83 -28.24
CA PRO A 80 1.14 0.69 -28.71
C PRO A 80 1.04 -0.41 -27.64
N LEU A 81 0.43 -0.08 -26.50
CA LEU A 81 0.23 -0.93 -25.34
C LEU A 81 -1.26 -1.30 -25.20
N LYS A 82 -1.52 -2.55 -24.84
CA LYS A 82 -2.89 -3.01 -24.60
C LYS A 82 -3.41 -2.42 -23.29
N ARG A 83 -4.55 -1.70 -23.32
CA ARG A 83 -5.17 -1.08 -22.14
C ARG A 83 -5.31 -2.04 -20.95
N ASN A 84 -5.70 -3.30 -21.21
CA ASN A 84 -5.85 -4.31 -20.16
C ASN A 84 -4.53 -4.61 -19.42
N THR A 85 -3.40 -4.60 -20.13
CA THR A 85 -2.09 -4.85 -19.51
C THR A 85 -1.64 -3.69 -18.62
N LEU A 86 -2.03 -2.45 -18.95
CA LEU A 86 -1.73 -1.26 -18.16
C LEU A 86 -2.49 -1.31 -16.83
N TRP A 87 -3.81 -1.52 -16.88
CA TRP A 87 -4.65 -1.64 -15.68
C TRP A 87 -4.24 -2.79 -14.77
N LEU A 88 -3.96 -3.98 -15.33
CA LEU A 88 -3.48 -5.13 -14.55
C LEU A 88 -2.13 -4.84 -13.88
N SER A 89 -1.24 -4.09 -14.54
CA SER A 89 0.06 -3.74 -13.97
C SER A 89 -0.04 -2.71 -12.84
N LEU A 90 -0.92 -1.70 -12.97
CA LEU A 90 -1.19 -0.71 -11.91
C LEU A 90 -1.83 -1.38 -10.70
N PHE A 91 -2.87 -2.18 -10.93
CA PHE A 91 -3.54 -2.92 -9.87
C PHE A 91 -2.57 -3.88 -9.16
N GLY A 92 -1.83 -4.70 -9.91
CA GLY A 92 -0.86 -5.63 -9.34
C GLY A 92 0.24 -4.92 -8.55
N GLY A 93 0.77 -3.80 -9.04
CA GLY A 93 1.78 -3.00 -8.35
C GLY A 93 1.26 -2.40 -7.04
N LEU A 94 0.08 -1.79 -7.06
CA LEU A 94 -0.54 -1.18 -5.88
C LEU A 94 -0.91 -2.23 -4.83
N SER A 95 -1.63 -3.28 -5.23
CA SER A 95 -2.07 -4.32 -4.29
C SER A 95 -0.90 -5.03 -3.63
N SER A 96 0.12 -5.42 -4.40
CA SER A 96 1.30 -6.10 -3.82
C SER A 96 2.09 -5.20 -2.87
N SER A 97 2.25 -3.91 -3.20
CA SER A 97 2.95 -2.95 -2.34
C SER A 97 2.21 -2.70 -1.04
N LEU A 98 0.88 -2.52 -1.10
CA LEU A 98 0.04 -2.34 0.10
C LEU A 98 -0.01 -3.61 0.95
N SER A 99 -0.06 -4.79 0.33
CA SER A 99 0.00 -6.07 1.06
C SER A 99 1.34 -6.27 1.77
N LEU A 100 2.47 -5.95 1.12
CA LEU A 100 3.79 -6.02 1.74
C LEU A 100 3.93 -5.01 2.89
N ALA A 101 3.42 -3.79 2.71
CA ALA A 101 3.39 -2.77 3.75
C ALA A 101 2.58 -3.22 4.99
N PHE A 102 1.42 -3.83 4.76
CA PHE A 102 0.60 -4.40 5.83
C PHE A 102 1.31 -5.55 6.56
N LEU A 103 1.87 -6.51 5.81
CA LEU A 103 2.57 -7.66 6.38
C LEU A 103 3.78 -7.24 7.24
N THR A 104 4.51 -6.22 6.80
CA THR A 104 5.67 -5.71 7.55
C THR A 104 5.27 -4.82 8.73
N GLY A 105 4.27 -3.95 8.59
CA GLY A 105 3.85 -3.04 9.65
C GLY A 105 3.05 -3.70 10.79
N VAL A 106 2.25 -4.72 10.46
CA VAL A 106 1.35 -5.41 11.41
C VAL A 106 1.82 -6.82 11.76
N GLY A 107 2.61 -7.47 10.89
CA GLY A 107 3.10 -8.84 11.14
C GLY A 107 4.42 -8.96 11.89
N LEU A 108 5.15 -7.85 12.10
CA LEU A 108 6.39 -7.83 12.90
C LEU A 108 6.22 -7.70 14.42
N PRO A 109 5.24 -6.95 14.96
CA PRO A 109 4.96 -6.90 16.40
C PRO A 109 4.06 -8.05 16.88
#